data_AF-E2B0B4-F1
#
_entry.id   AF-E2B0B4-F1
#
_cell.length_a   1.000
_cell.length_b   1.000
_cell.length_c   1.000
_cell.angle_alpha   90.00
_cell.angle_beta   90.00
_cell.angle_gamma   90.00
#
_symmetry.space_group_name_H-M   'P 1'
#
loop_
_entity.id
_entity.type
_entity.pdbx_description
1 polymer ?
#
loop_
_entity_poly.entity_id
_entity_poly.type
_entity_poly.pdbx_seq_one_letter_code
_entity_poly.pdbx_strand_id
1 'polypeptide(L)' 'QSNKSKKINYLSTGQPTYWPINRRKVPDIIDFCITKGIAENYLRIDSYLDLSSDHSSIIV' A
#
# COMPACT_ATOMS: atom_id res chain seq x y z
N GLN A 1 4.47 24.57 25.11
CA GLN A 1 5.02 23.99 23.87
C GLN A 1 4.53 22.54 23.79
N SER A 2 3.51 22.24 22.98
CA SER A 2 2.92 20.89 22.94
C SER A 2 3.79 19.98 22.06
N ASN A 3 4.43 18.97 22.65
CA ASN A 3 5.07 17.88 21.92
C ASN A 3 3.98 17.08 21.18
N LYS A 4 3.64 17.51 19.95
CA LYS A 4 2.88 16.66 19.03
C LYS A 4 3.84 15.58 18.54
N SER A 5 3.76 14.40 19.14
CA SER A 5 4.28 13.17 18.55
C SER A 5 3.84 13.13 17.09
N LYS A 6 4.77 13.23 16.14
CA LYS A 6 4.43 13.16 14.71
C LYS A 6 3.95 11.74 14.44
N LYS A 7 2.63 11.52 14.44
CA LYS A 7 1.99 10.25 14.14
C LYS A 7 2.50 9.75 12.78
N ILE A 8 3.04 8.54 12.78
CA ILE A 8 3.39 7.82 11.55
C ILE A 8 2.18 6.97 11.21
N ASN A 9 1.75 7.06 9.96
CA ASN A 9 0.60 6.34 9.43
C ASN A 9 1.08 5.40 8.33
N TYR A 10 0.32 4.33 8.09
CA TYR A 10 0.52 3.46 6.95
C TYR A 10 -0.74 3.44 6.10
N LEU A 11 -0.57 3.29 4.79
CA LEU A 11 -1.66 3.12 3.84
C LEU A 11 -1.37 1.87 3.02
N SER A 12 -2.35 0.97 2.95
CA SER A 12 -2.38 -0.14 2.01
C SER A 12 -3.71 -0.13 1.26
N THR A 13 -3.74 -0.73 0.09
CA THR A 13 -4.96 -0.89 -0.72
C THR A 13 -5.96 -1.86 -0.05
N GLY A 14 -5.51 -2.66 0.93
CA GLY A 14 -6.29 -3.76 1.52
C GLY A 14 -6.55 -4.91 0.56
N GLN A 15 -6.02 -4.83 -0.67
CA GLN A 15 -6.08 -5.87 -1.69
C GLN A 15 -4.68 -6.42 -1.91
N PRO A 16 -4.54 -7.71 -2.25
CA PRO A 16 -3.24 -8.29 -2.54
C PRO A 16 -2.53 -7.47 -3.66
N THR A 17 -1.20 -7.43 -3.64
CA THR A 17 -0.40 -6.71 -4.64
C THR A 17 0.66 -7.56 -5.33
N TYR A 18 0.91 -8.78 -4.83
CA TYR A 18 1.90 -9.70 -5.39
C TYR A 18 1.31 -11.05 -5.80
N TRP A 19 1.28 -11.33 -7.11
CA TRP A 19 0.73 -12.53 -7.75
C TRP A 19 1.82 -13.55 -8.06
N PRO A 20 2.03 -14.57 -7.21
CA PRO A 20 3.05 -15.56 -7.45
C PRO A 20 2.75 -16.40 -8.70
N ILE A 21 3.77 -16.64 -9.52
CA ILE A 21 3.69 -17.53 -10.70
C ILE A 21 3.31 -18.97 -10.29
N ASN A 22 3.72 -19.39 -9.09
CA ASN A 22 3.37 -20.70 -8.56
C ASN A 22 1.93 -20.72 -8.04
N ARG A 23 1.05 -21.46 -8.72
CA ARG A 23 -0.37 -21.64 -8.37
C ARG A 23 -0.63 -22.23 -6.96
N ARG A 24 0.40 -22.77 -6.29
CA ARG A 24 0.30 -23.23 -4.89
C ARG A 24 0.54 -22.12 -3.86
N LYS A 25 1.01 -20.95 -4.29
CA LYS A 25 1.18 -19.78 -3.43
C LYS A 25 -0.06 -18.90 -3.52
N VAL A 26 -0.42 -18.29 -2.40
CA VAL A 26 -1.57 -17.38 -2.28
C VAL A 26 -1.09 -15.95 -2.57
N PRO A 27 -1.88 -15.12 -3.27
CA PRO A 27 -1.66 -13.67 -3.38
C PRO A 27 -1.37 -13.01 -2.03
N ASP A 28 -0.42 -12.08 -1.98
CA ASP A 28 -0.04 -11.39 -0.74
C ASP A 28 -0.05 -9.87 -0.88
N ILE A 29 -0.19 -9.15 0.24
CA ILE A 29 -0.17 -7.69 0.34
C ILE A 29 1.21 -7.29 0.86
N ILE A 30 2.15 -7.03 -0.04
CA ILE A 30 3.53 -6.69 0.32
C ILE A 30 3.92 -5.25 -0.04
N ASP A 31 3.05 -4.55 -0.76
CA ASP A 31 3.23 -3.16 -1.13
C ASP A 31 2.37 -2.26 -0.22
N PHE A 32 2.99 -1.25 0.40
CA PHE A 32 2.32 -0.27 1.25
C PHE A 32 3.13 1.03 1.35
N CYS A 33 2.46 2.12 1.71
CA CYS A 33 3.07 3.43 1.91
C CYS A 33 3.13 3.79 3.39
N ILE A 34 4.20 4.45 3.82
CA ILE A 34 4.33 5.04 5.15
C ILE A 34 4.34 6.57 5.00
N THR A 35 3.46 7.25 5.72
CA THR A 35 3.35 8.71 5.70
C THR A 35 3.53 9.31 7.08
N LYS A 36 4.05 10.53 7.14
CA LYS A 36 4.28 11.26 8.40
C LYS A 36 3.96 12.73 8.21
N GLY A 37 3.04 13.24 9.03
CA GLY A 37 2.63 14.65 8.97
C GLY A 37 1.69 14.99 7.81
N ILE A 38 1.21 13.99 7.06
CA ILE A 38 0.12 14.12 6.08
C ILE A 38 -1.13 13.51 6.71
N ALA A 39 -2.26 14.21 6.59
CA ALA A 39 -3.54 13.70 7.09
C ALA A 39 -4.09 12.63 6.14
N GLU A 40 -4.34 11.43 6.68
CA GLU A 40 -4.81 10.24 5.95
C GLU A 40 -6.08 10.53 5.12
N ASN A 41 -6.95 11.41 5.61
CA ASN A 41 -8.22 11.76 4.95
C ASN A 41 -8.06 12.44 3.58
N TYR A 42 -6.86 12.93 3.24
CA TYR A 42 -6.57 13.54 1.93
C TYR A 42 -5.76 12.61 1.01
N LEU A 43 -5.47 11.39 1.45
CA LEU A 43 -4.73 10.40 0.69
C LEU A 43 -5.71 9.34 0.18
N ARG A 44 -5.53 8.92 -1.07
CA ARG A 44 -6.30 7.84 -1.67
C ARG A 44 -5.32 6.85 -2.26
N ILE A 45 -5.42 5.60 -1.82
CA ILE A 45 -4.56 4.52 -2.27
C ILE A 45 -5.36 3.58 -3.16
N ASP A 46 -4.88 3.34 -4.38
CA ASP A 46 -5.50 2.44 -5.35
C ASP A 46 -4.46 1.48 -5.93
N SER A 47 -4.87 0.23 -6.20
CA SER A 47 -4.04 -0.76 -6.91
C SER A 47 -4.27 -0.65 -8.42
N TYR A 48 -3.18 -0.60 -9.18
CA TYR A 48 -3.19 -0.65 -10.64
C TYR A 48 -2.69 -2.00 -11.13
N LEU A 49 -3.59 -2.80 -11.68
CA LEU A 49 -3.32 -4.10 -12.27
C LEU A 49 -3.25 -3.95 -13.80
N ASP A 50 -2.03 -3.94 -14.34
CA ASP A 50 -1.81 -3.90 -15.80
C ASP A 50 -1.36 -5.24 -16.38
N LEU A 51 -1.29 -6.30 -15.56
CA LEU A 51 -0.88 -7.66 -15.92
C LEU A 51 0.51 -7.72 -16.61
N SER A 52 1.31 -6.66 -16.50
CA SER A 52 2.64 -6.56 -17.10
C SER A 52 3.73 -7.17 -16.21
N SER A 53 3.41 -7.41 -14.93
CA SER A 53 4.30 -7.94 -13.90
C SER A 53 3.53 -8.86 -12.94
N ASP A 54 4.27 -9.65 -12.17
CA ASP A 54 3.80 -10.38 -10.99
C ASP A 54 3.50 -9.46 -9.78
N HIS A 55 3.65 -8.14 -9.93
CA HIS A 55 3.21 -7.14 -8.96
C HIS A 55 2.18 -6.17 -9.57
N SER A 56 1.18 -5.78 -8.77
CA SER A 56 0.26 -4.67 -9.06
C SER A 56 0.82 -3.40 -8.44
N SER A 57 1.02 -2.35 -9.24
CA SER A 57 1.54 -1.08 -8.74
C SER A 57 0.55 -0.42 -7.79
N ILE A 58 1.04 0.26 -6.75
CA ILE A 58 0.23 1.09 -5.86
C ILE A 58 0.39 2.56 -6.22
N ILE A 59 -0.74 3.28 -6.28
CA ILE A 59 -0.81 4.73 -6.52
C ILE A 59 -1.41 5.38 -5.25
N VAL A 60 -0.78 6.47 -4.77
CA VAL A 60 -1.13 7.23 -3.55
C VAL A 60 -1.31 8.71 -3.86
#